data_AF-A0A9D5RPP8-F1
#
_entry.id   AF-A0A9D5RPP8-F1
#
_cell.length_a   1.000
_cell.length_b   1.000
_cell.length_c   1.000
_cell.angle_alpha   90.00
_cell.angle_beta   90.00
_cell.angle_gamma   90.00
#
_symmetry.space_group_name_H-M   'P 1'
#
loop_
_entity.id
_entity.type
_entity.pdbx_description
1 polymer ?
#
loop_
_entity_poly.entity_id
_entity_poly.type
_entity_poly.pdbx_seq_one_letter_code
_entity_poly.pdbx_strand_id
1 'polypeptide(L)'
;MKKIFALVISVALVMSSFTACSSKSETVKTGLAVISSADHSSKDAGDTDGLAQVDSTAVAVLVDAKGVIKNCAIDVVQTMINFNNAGEITTDLAATFDSKQVLGNAYDMKKASSIGKEWFEQANAFADYVKGKTVAEVKGIALEEGYPAEEDLKSSVTMSVDTMVSAIEKAVNNAQDLGAQADDKLGLGIFSGIGSHSVNATADAEGFAQAYTHYGVVTLNKSGKITSSIIDASQSDVKFSAEGIITSDLSGADFKTKTELGDAYDMKKASSIGKEWYEQAKAFTDYIKGKTVADVKGIALDDSGKATSDDLKSSVTIAIGEFLTVVDRAGLAAK
;
A
#
# COMPACT_ATOMS: atom_id res chain seq x y z
N MET A 1 57.09 24.62 -60.80
CA MET A 1 56.67 23.22 -60.50
C MET A 1 57.52 22.76 -59.33
N LYS A 2 57.06 22.33 -58.16
CA LYS A 2 55.75 22.05 -57.55
C LYS A 2 55.90 22.42 -56.05
N LYS A 3 54.78 22.87 -55.48
CA LYS A 3 54.58 23.13 -54.06
C LYS A 3 54.40 21.80 -53.31
N ILE A 4 54.74 21.76 -52.01
CA ILE A 4 53.86 21.38 -50.88
C ILE A 4 54.69 20.83 -49.69
N PHE A 5 54.62 21.61 -48.61
CA PHE A 5 54.88 21.29 -47.20
C PHE A 5 53.66 20.57 -46.61
N ALA A 6 53.85 19.60 -45.71
CA ALA A 6 53.01 19.28 -44.52
C ALA A 6 53.35 17.86 -44.05
N LEU A 7 54.10 17.67 -42.96
CA LEU A 7 53.63 17.65 -41.56
C LEU A 7 52.52 16.62 -41.33
N VAL A 8 52.90 15.36 -41.08
CA VAL A 8 52.02 14.35 -40.49
C VAL A 8 52.33 14.29 -39.00
N ILE A 9 51.44 14.88 -38.21
CA ILE A 9 51.42 14.80 -36.75
C ILE A 9 50.91 13.40 -36.37
N SER A 10 51.77 12.64 -35.71
CA SER A 10 51.41 11.40 -35.02
C SER A 10 50.53 11.75 -33.81
N VAL A 11 49.21 11.74 -33.99
CA VAL A 11 48.26 11.77 -32.87
C VAL A 11 48.33 10.41 -32.19
N ALA A 12 49.11 10.33 -31.10
CA ALA A 12 49.00 9.24 -30.14
C ALA A 12 47.60 9.33 -29.51
N LEU A 13 46.71 8.45 -29.96
CA LEU A 13 45.40 8.24 -29.37
C LEU A 13 45.61 7.68 -27.96
N VAL A 14 45.60 8.56 -26.97
CA VAL A 14 45.49 8.19 -25.56
C VAL A 14 44.14 7.51 -25.41
N MET A 15 44.13 6.18 -25.38
CA MET A 15 42.99 5.41 -24.90
C MET A 15 42.83 5.69 -23.41
N SER A 16 42.11 6.76 -23.09
CA SER A 16 41.50 6.96 -21.79
C SER A 16 40.49 5.84 -21.60
N SER A 17 40.89 4.84 -20.81
CA SER A 17 39.99 3.89 -20.17
C SER A 17 38.97 4.68 -19.34
N PHE A 18 37.84 5.01 -19.94
CA PHE A 18 36.60 5.24 -19.21
C PHE A 18 36.22 3.89 -18.60
N THR A 19 36.83 3.56 -17.47
CA THR A 19 36.20 2.67 -16.50
C THR A 19 34.94 3.39 -16.09
N ALA A 20 33.84 3.11 -16.79
CA ALA A 20 32.52 3.40 -16.28
C ALA A 20 32.41 2.60 -14.97
N CYS A 21 32.77 3.25 -13.86
CA CYS A 21 32.24 2.90 -12.56
C CYS A 21 30.73 3.12 -12.66
N SER A 22 30.02 2.17 -13.26
CA SER A 22 28.64 1.92 -12.89
C SER A 22 28.73 1.48 -11.43
N SER A 23 28.67 2.44 -10.51
CA SER A 23 28.40 2.14 -9.11
C SER A 23 27.17 1.25 -9.12
N LYS A 24 27.34 -0.05 -8.81
CA LYS A 24 26.20 -0.93 -8.64
C LYS A 24 25.31 -0.27 -7.59
N SER A 25 24.06 -0.04 -7.95
CA SER A 25 23.09 0.49 -7.00
C SER A 25 23.04 -0.46 -5.80
N GLU A 26 22.90 0.12 -4.61
CA GLU A 26 22.82 -0.65 -3.36
C GLU A 26 21.53 -1.48 -3.39
N THR A 27 21.63 -2.80 -3.21
CA THR A 27 20.45 -3.67 -3.08
C THR A 27 19.75 -3.38 -1.77
N VAL A 28 18.42 -3.22 -1.81
CA VAL A 28 17.59 -2.93 -0.63
C VAL A 28 16.41 -3.90 -0.56
N LYS A 29 15.88 -4.07 0.65
CA LYS A 29 14.68 -4.87 0.90
C LYS A 29 13.43 -4.00 0.73
N THR A 30 12.34 -4.60 0.25
CA THR A 30 11.03 -3.96 0.15
C THR A 30 10.13 -4.50 1.24
N GLY A 31 9.49 -3.61 2.00
CA GLY A 31 8.56 -3.95 3.07
C GLY A 31 7.19 -3.32 2.87
N LEU A 32 6.16 -4.01 3.36
CA LEU A 32 4.79 -3.52 3.48
C LEU A 32 4.27 -3.87 4.87
N ALA A 33 3.53 -2.96 5.47
CA ALA A 33 2.66 -3.26 6.59
C ALA A 33 1.35 -2.49 6.48
N VAL A 34 0.31 -3.09 7.06
CA VAL A 34 -1.00 -2.48 7.24
C VAL A 34 -1.36 -2.57 8.72
N ILE A 35 -1.92 -1.50 9.26
CA ILE A 35 -2.57 -1.47 10.56
C ILE A 35 -3.98 -0.93 10.33
N SER A 36 -4.98 -1.73 10.67
CA SER A 36 -6.39 -1.36 10.52
C SER A 36 -7.07 -1.21 11.87
N SER A 37 -8.00 -0.28 11.99
CA SER A 37 -8.81 -0.07 13.19
C SER A 37 -10.23 0.37 12.84
N ALA A 38 -11.17 0.05 13.72
CA ALA A 38 -12.57 0.48 13.60
C ALA A 38 -13.11 1.15 14.88
N ASP A 39 -12.32 1.14 15.97
CA ASP A 39 -12.70 1.54 17.33
C ASP A 39 -13.23 2.99 17.42
N HIS A 40 -12.51 3.96 16.86
CA HIS A 40 -12.81 5.38 17.08
C HIS A 40 -13.81 5.99 16.08
N SER A 41 -14.11 5.27 15.00
CA SER A 41 -14.84 5.84 13.86
C SER A 41 -16.21 5.21 13.65
N SER A 42 -16.39 3.96 14.10
CA SER A 42 -17.67 3.28 13.96
C SER A 42 -18.67 3.73 15.04
N LYS A 43 -19.96 3.76 14.68
CA LYS A 43 -21.05 4.25 15.53
C LYS A 43 -22.32 3.46 15.30
N ASP A 44 -23.07 3.22 16.36
CA ASP A 44 -24.41 2.65 16.29
C ASP A 44 -25.36 3.54 15.49
N ALA A 45 -26.38 2.93 14.92
CA ALA A 45 -27.52 3.64 14.35
C ALA A 45 -28.40 4.22 15.47
N GLY A 46 -29.05 5.35 15.16
CA GLY A 46 -29.99 6.01 16.06
C GLY A 46 -31.05 6.76 15.26
N ASP A 47 -31.17 8.06 15.49
CA ASP A 47 -32.00 8.95 14.66
C ASP A 47 -31.42 9.15 13.24
N THR A 48 -30.13 8.84 13.07
CA THR A 48 -29.42 8.77 11.79
C THR A 48 -28.85 7.37 11.60
N ASP A 49 -28.48 7.06 10.36
CA ASP A 49 -27.74 5.83 10.05
C ASP A 49 -26.49 5.71 10.94
N GLY A 50 -26.23 4.46 11.35
CA GLY A 50 -24.97 4.04 11.95
C GLY A 50 -23.88 3.92 10.89
N LEU A 51 -22.66 3.78 11.36
CA LEU A 51 -21.47 3.77 10.52
C LEU A 51 -20.53 2.65 10.97
N ALA A 52 -20.22 1.74 10.07
CA ALA A 52 -19.06 0.86 10.16
C ALA A 52 -17.92 1.50 9.37
N GLN A 53 -16.93 2.04 10.09
CA GLN A 53 -15.75 2.65 9.46
C GLN A 53 -14.49 1.89 9.84
N VAL A 54 -13.79 1.38 8.82
CA VAL A 54 -12.46 0.77 8.97
C VAL A 54 -11.42 1.68 8.33
N ASP A 55 -10.52 2.20 9.16
CA ASP A 55 -9.35 2.96 8.73
C ASP A 55 -8.18 2.00 8.57
N SER A 56 -7.58 1.95 7.38
CA SER A 56 -6.41 1.11 7.10
C SER A 56 -5.20 1.96 6.75
N THR A 57 -4.23 2.01 7.67
CA THR A 57 -2.95 2.70 7.47
C THR A 57 -1.95 1.73 6.86
N ALA A 58 -1.53 1.99 5.62
CA ALA A 58 -0.53 1.19 4.94
C ALA A 58 0.79 1.96 4.77
N VAL A 59 1.90 1.27 5.01
CA VAL A 59 3.25 1.80 4.87
C VAL A 59 4.09 0.85 4.03
N ALA A 60 4.71 1.40 2.99
CA ALA A 60 5.72 0.72 2.21
C ALA A 60 7.11 1.34 2.49
N VAL A 61 8.15 0.51 2.58
CA VAL A 61 9.52 0.96 2.83
C VAL A 61 10.53 0.27 1.91
N LEU A 62 11.61 0.99 1.61
CA LEU A 62 12.89 0.42 1.17
C LEU A 62 13.89 0.49 2.31
N VAL A 63 14.57 -0.61 2.61
CA VAL A 63 15.48 -0.72 3.76
C VAL A 63 16.79 -1.35 3.33
N ASP A 64 17.92 -0.75 3.73
CA ASP A 64 19.23 -1.36 3.46
C ASP A 64 19.58 -2.51 4.42
N ALA A 65 20.74 -3.11 4.18
CA ALA A 65 21.24 -4.21 5.01
C ALA A 65 21.51 -3.83 6.48
N LYS A 66 21.54 -2.54 6.82
CA LYS A 66 21.73 -2.03 8.19
C LYS A 66 20.41 -1.67 8.87
N GLY A 67 19.27 -1.86 8.20
CA GLY A 67 17.96 -1.47 8.74
C GLY A 67 17.66 0.02 8.58
N VAL A 68 18.39 0.74 7.71
CA VAL A 68 18.14 2.16 7.45
C VAL A 68 17.12 2.31 6.31
N ILE A 69 16.10 3.13 6.55
CA ILE A 69 15.04 3.43 5.60
C ILE A 69 15.61 4.30 4.47
N LYS A 70 15.57 3.82 3.23
CA LYS A 70 15.98 4.55 2.02
C LYS A 70 14.82 5.27 1.36
N ASN A 71 13.63 4.70 1.43
CA ASN A 71 12.41 5.30 0.92
C ASN A 71 11.21 4.86 1.76
N CYS A 72 10.17 5.69 1.83
CA CYS A 72 8.96 5.46 2.60
C CYS A 72 7.77 6.05 1.84
N ALA A 73 6.68 5.28 1.77
CA ALA A 73 5.39 5.72 1.27
C ALA A 73 4.32 5.37 2.30
N ILE A 74 3.47 6.34 2.61
CA ILE A 74 2.44 6.24 3.63
C ILE A 74 1.11 6.65 2.99
N ASP A 75 0.09 5.84 3.19
CA ASP A 75 -1.26 6.12 2.75
C ASP A 75 -2.28 5.51 3.70
N VAL A 76 -3.48 6.08 3.73
CA VAL A 76 -4.59 5.62 4.57
C VAL A 76 -5.84 5.60 3.71
N VAL A 77 -6.62 4.53 3.79
CA VAL A 77 -7.99 4.49 3.26
C VAL A 77 -8.99 4.40 4.40
N GLN A 78 -10.11 5.09 4.25
CA GLN A 78 -11.23 5.06 5.19
C GLN A 78 -12.42 4.42 4.47
N THR A 79 -12.76 3.19 4.86
CA THR A 79 -13.86 2.44 4.26
C THR A 79 -15.09 2.63 5.13
N MET A 80 -16.09 3.36 4.61
CA MET A 80 -17.24 3.84 5.37
C MET A 80 -18.54 3.20 4.87
N ILE A 81 -19.11 2.28 5.66
CA ILE A 81 -20.30 1.52 5.30
C ILE A 81 -21.41 1.89 6.27
N ASN A 82 -22.46 2.56 5.78
CA ASN A 82 -23.59 2.97 6.59
C ASN A 82 -24.61 1.82 6.72
N PHE A 83 -25.28 1.76 7.86
CA PHE A 83 -26.41 0.87 8.11
C PHE A 83 -27.48 1.58 8.94
N ASN A 84 -28.75 1.24 8.78
CA ASN A 84 -29.86 1.89 9.47
C ASN A 84 -30.28 1.14 10.75
N ASN A 85 -31.24 1.72 11.48
CA ASN A 85 -31.83 1.14 12.70
C ASN A 85 -32.81 -0.03 12.44
N ALA A 86 -32.96 -0.46 11.18
CA ALA A 86 -33.62 -1.69 10.78
C ALA A 86 -32.60 -2.80 10.42
N GLY A 87 -31.31 -2.57 10.68
CA GLY A 87 -30.25 -3.52 10.40
C GLY A 87 -29.95 -3.68 8.91
N GLU A 88 -30.25 -2.67 8.09
CA GLU A 88 -30.00 -2.70 6.65
C GLU A 88 -28.80 -1.85 6.29
N ILE A 89 -27.89 -2.38 5.46
CA ILE A 89 -26.81 -1.59 4.86
C ILE A 89 -27.42 -0.60 3.88
N THR A 90 -27.10 0.69 4.07
CA THR A 90 -27.63 1.79 3.25
C THR A 90 -26.61 2.32 2.24
N THR A 91 -25.31 2.08 2.45
CA THR A 91 -24.29 2.33 1.43
C THR A 91 -24.47 1.35 0.27
N ASP A 92 -24.40 1.85 -0.97
CA ASP A 92 -24.38 1.01 -2.17
C ASP A 92 -23.25 -0.03 -2.08
N LEU A 93 -23.59 -1.32 -2.21
CA LEU A 93 -22.62 -2.42 -2.13
C LEU A 93 -21.59 -2.39 -3.26
N ALA A 94 -21.84 -1.64 -4.35
CA ALA A 94 -20.86 -1.37 -5.40
C ALA A 94 -19.93 -0.19 -5.11
N ALA A 95 -20.10 0.51 -3.97
CA ALA A 95 -19.29 1.66 -3.61
C ALA A 95 -17.82 1.29 -3.43
N THR A 96 -16.97 2.21 -3.86
CA THR A 96 -15.51 2.13 -3.72
C THR A 96 -14.99 3.34 -2.96
N PHE A 97 -13.88 3.17 -2.27
CA PHE A 97 -13.28 4.19 -1.42
C PHE A 97 -11.85 4.46 -1.87
N ASP A 98 -11.58 5.72 -2.21
CA ASP A 98 -10.25 6.19 -2.53
C ASP A 98 -9.46 6.50 -1.26
N SER A 99 -8.17 6.22 -1.30
CA SER A 99 -7.26 6.52 -0.20
C SER A 99 -6.95 8.02 -0.15
N LYS A 100 -6.40 8.48 0.98
CA LYS A 100 -6.10 9.89 1.20
C LYS A 100 -5.04 10.42 0.23
N GLN A 101 -4.08 9.61 -0.21
CA GLN A 101 -3.17 10.00 -1.29
C GLN A 101 -3.89 10.17 -2.64
N VAL A 102 -4.84 9.29 -2.96
CA VAL A 102 -5.63 9.38 -4.21
C VAL A 102 -6.56 10.59 -4.19
N LEU A 103 -7.23 10.84 -3.06
CA LEU A 103 -8.10 12.02 -2.88
C LEU A 103 -7.30 13.32 -2.97
N GLY A 104 -6.07 13.36 -2.45
CA GLY A 104 -5.24 14.56 -2.45
C GLY A 104 -5.97 15.75 -1.82
N ASN A 105 -6.16 16.83 -2.58
CA ASN A 105 -6.92 18.00 -2.12
C ASN A 105 -8.43 17.74 -1.92
N ALA A 106 -8.99 16.68 -2.53
CA ALA A 106 -10.39 16.34 -2.33
C ALA A 106 -10.69 15.78 -0.93
N TYR A 107 -9.65 15.43 -0.16
CA TYR A 107 -9.80 15.02 1.24
C TYR A 107 -10.16 16.20 2.18
N ASP A 108 -9.89 17.45 1.76
CA ASP A 108 -10.31 18.70 2.41
C ASP A 108 -9.88 18.88 3.89
N MET A 109 -8.69 18.39 4.27
CA MET A 109 -8.13 18.57 5.61
C MET A 109 -7.29 19.84 5.76
N LYS A 110 -7.06 20.60 4.68
CA LYS A 110 -6.25 21.83 4.72
C LYS A 110 -6.76 22.85 5.76
N LYS A 111 -8.08 22.94 5.94
CA LYS A 111 -8.72 23.87 6.88
C LYS A 111 -8.55 23.46 8.35
N ALA A 112 -8.42 22.16 8.61
CA ALA A 112 -8.19 21.62 9.95
C ALA A 112 -6.70 21.66 10.35
N SER A 113 -5.79 21.77 9.38
CA SER A 113 -4.35 21.87 9.61
C SER A 113 -3.95 23.28 10.06
N SER A 114 -3.30 23.38 11.21
CA SER A 114 -2.74 24.66 11.72
C SER A 114 -1.58 25.20 10.88
N ILE A 115 -0.98 24.37 10.02
CA ILE A 115 0.09 24.75 9.09
C ILE A 115 -0.41 24.92 7.64
N GLY A 116 -1.73 24.83 7.42
CA GLY A 116 -2.35 25.02 6.12
C GLY A 116 -1.89 24.01 5.05
N LYS A 117 -1.50 22.81 5.46
CA LYS A 117 -1.13 21.71 4.56
C LYS A 117 -2.20 20.64 4.56
N GLU A 118 -2.42 20.04 3.40
CA GLU A 118 -3.29 18.86 3.31
C GLU A 118 -2.71 17.63 4.01
N TRP A 119 -3.57 16.64 4.26
CA TRP A 119 -3.14 15.37 4.86
C TRP A 119 -2.02 14.72 4.05
N PHE A 120 -2.16 14.63 2.71
CA PHE A 120 -1.16 13.96 1.88
C PHE A 120 0.19 14.70 1.88
N GLU A 121 0.19 16.03 1.96
CA GLU A 121 1.41 16.85 2.06
C GLU A 121 2.15 16.56 3.37
N GLN A 122 1.41 16.46 4.47
CA GLN A 122 1.97 16.14 5.79
C GLN A 122 2.45 14.68 5.88
N ALA A 123 1.70 13.71 5.33
CA ALA A 123 2.11 12.31 5.28
C ALA A 123 3.39 12.13 4.45
N ASN A 124 3.50 12.87 3.34
CA ASN A 124 4.73 12.91 2.54
C ASN A 124 5.90 13.53 3.30
N ALA A 125 5.67 14.62 4.05
CA ALA A 125 6.70 15.23 4.90
C ALA A 125 7.19 14.27 5.99
N PHE A 126 6.29 13.53 6.64
CA PHE A 126 6.67 12.51 7.62
C PHE A 126 7.45 11.35 6.97
N ALA A 127 6.99 10.86 5.81
CA ALA A 127 7.68 9.83 5.04
C ALA A 127 9.09 10.27 4.61
N ASP A 128 9.29 11.54 4.28
CA ASP A 128 10.61 12.10 3.97
C ASP A 128 11.48 12.27 5.22
N TYR A 129 10.89 12.70 6.34
CA TYR A 129 11.60 12.85 7.62
C TYR A 129 12.22 11.53 8.11
N VAL A 130 11.55 10.39 7.91
CA VAL A 130 12.06 9.08 8.35
C VAL A 130 13.12 8.47 7.42
N LYS A 131 13.36 9.04 6.23
CA LYS A 131 14.45 8.59 5.35
C LYS A 131 15.79 8.82 6.01
N GLY A 132 16.68 7.84 5.91
CA GLY A 132 17.98 7.84 6.57
C GLY A 132 17.96 7.41 8.04
N LYS A 133 16.79 7.13 8.62
CA LYS A 133 16.65 6.63 10.00
C LYS A 133 16.50 5.11 10.06
N THR A 134 16.88 4.55 11.19
CA THR A 134 16.57 3.18 11.63
C THR A 134 15.24 3.12 12.35
N VAL A 135 14.68 1.92 12.53
CA VAL A 135 13.46 1.72 13.33
C VAL A 135 13.61 2.26 14.76
N ALA A 136 14.78 2.09 15.38
CA ALA A 136 15.02 2.60 16.73
C ALA A 136 14.92 4.13 16.80
N GLU A 137 15.43 4.83 15.79
CA GLU A 137 15.32 6.29 15.69
C GLU A 137 13.89 6.73 15.37
N VAL A 138 13.16 6.01 14.51
CA VAL A 138 11.74 6.30 14.22
C VAL A 138 10.85 6.13 15.46
N LYS A 139 11.09 5.09 16.25
CA LYS A 139 10.40 4.88 17.54
C LYS A 139 10.80 5.87 18.62
N GLY A 140 11.95 6.51 18.46
CA GLY A 140 12.47 7.52 19.37
C GLY A 140 11.97 8.94 19.07
N ILE A 141 11.17 9.14 18.02
CA ILE A 141 10.57 10.43 17.69
C ILE A 141 9.72 10.89 18.88
N ALA A 142 9.97 12.11 19.36
CA ALA A 142 9.20 12.64 20.49
C ALA A 142 7.76 12.96 20.06
N LEU A 143 6.79 12.35 20.73
CA LEU A 143 5.36 12.53 20.49
C LEU A 143 4.64 12.95 21.79
N GLU A 144 3.69 13.86 21.65
CA GLU A 144 2.72 14.23 22.69
C GLU A 144 1.33 13.82 22.20
N GLU A 145 0.69 12.85 22.87
CA GLU A 145 -0.60 12.27 22.45
C GLU A 145 -0.63 11.79 20.98
N GLY A 146 0.49 11.26 20.51
CA GLY A 146 0.69 10.78 19.13
C GLY A 146 1.03 11.86 18.10
N TYR A 147 1.05 13.14 18.49
CA TYR A 147 1.43 14.26 17.63
C TYR A 147 2.92 14.58 17.75
N PRO A 148 3.60 14.98 16.65
CA PRO A 148 4.99 15.44 16.72
C PRO A 148 5.23 16.52 17.79
N ALA A 149 6.22 16.31 18.66
CA ALA A 149 6.62 17.27 19.68
C ALA A 149 7.84 18.12 19.24
N GLU A 150 8.66 17.61 18.33
CA GLU A 150 9.84 18.30 17.79
C GLU A 150 9.45 19.43 16.83
N GLU A 151 10.07 20.60 16.98
CA GLU A 151 9.66 21.82 16.27
C GLU A 151 9.88 21.73 14.74
N ASP A 152 10.93 21.04 14.31
CA ASP A 152 11.21 20.81 12.89
C ASP A 152 10.10 19.97 12.24
N LEU A 153 9.67 18.90 12.90
CA LEU A 153 8.60 18.04 12.42
C LEU A 153 7.24 18.75 12.49
N LYS A 154 6.95 19.49 13.57
CA LYS A 154 5.71 20.29 13.74
C LYS A 154 5.51 21.35 12.65
N SER A 155 6.59 21.91 12.13
CA SER A 155 6.52 22.87 11.02
C SER A 155 5.97 22.26 9.72
N SER A 156 5.94 20.93 9.64
CA SER A 156 5.55 20.19 8.43
C SER A 156 4.49 19.11 8.64
N VAL A 157 4.25 18.67 9.88
CA VAL A 157 3.32 17.60 10.26
C VAL A 157 2.60 17.98 11.55
N THR A 158 1.29 18.13 11.49
CA THR A 158 0.43 18.47 12.64
C THR A 158 -0.61 17.39 12.94
N MET A 159 -0.68 16.34 12.12
CA MET A 159 -1.52 15.17 12.40
C MET A 159 -0.81 14.20 13.35
N SER A 160 -1.58 13.32 13.99
CA SER A 160 -1.02 12.19 14.73
C SER A 160 -0.26 11.25 13.78
N VAL A 161 0.89 10.76 14.23
CA VAL A 161 1.78 9.85 13.49
C VAL A 161 2.00 8.52 14.22
N ASP A 162 1.33 8.29 15.36
CA ASP A 162 1.51 7.10 16.21
C ASP A 162 1.33 5.77 15.43
N THR A 163 0.22 5.68 14.69
CA THR A 163 -0.06 4.51 13.84
C THR A 163 0.93 4.43 12.68
N MET A 164 1.40 5.56 12.15
CA MET A 164 2.41 5.58 11.08
C MET A 164 3.77 5.08 11.56
N VAL A 165 4.21 5.48 12.76
CA VAL A 165 5.43 4.98 13.42
C VAL A 165 5.35 3.46 13.59
N SER A 166 4.22 2.98 14.12
CA SER A 166 3.99 1.54 14.32
C SER A 166 3.98 0.77 13.00
N ALA A 167 3.35 1.32 11.96
CA ALA A 167 3.31 0.71 10.64
C ALA A 167 4.68 0.74 9.95
N ILE A 168 5.51 1.78 10.15
CA ILE A 168 6.90 1.82 9.67
C ILE A 168 7.73 0.71 10.33
N GLU A 169 7.67 0.57 11.66
CA GLU A 169 8.38 -0.51 12.36
C GLU A 169 7.99 -1.88 11.79
N LYS A 170 6.69 -2.14 11.66
CA LYS A 170 6.16 -3.38 11.11
C LYS A 170 6.59 -3.59 9.66
N ALA A 171 6.57 -2.55 8.81
CA ALA A 171 6.97 -2.65 7.41
C ALA A 171 8.47 -2.96 7.28
N VAL A 172 9.32 -2.36 8.11
CA VAL A 172 10.76 -2.66 8.14
C VAL A 172 11.02 -4.10 8.59
N ASN A 173 10.32 -4.57 9.63
CA ASN A 173 10.44 -5.95 10.10
C ASN A 173 9.95 -6.96 9.06
N ASN A 174 8.95 -6.60 8.25
CA ASN A 174 8.42 -7.41 7.16
C ASN A 174 9.25 -7.32 5.86
N ALA A 175 10.30 -6.49 5.82
CA ALA A 175 11.01 -6.21 4.57
C ALA A 175 11.77 -7.44 4.05
N GLN A 176 11.61 -7.72 2.75
CA GLN A 176 12.20 -8.89 2.07
C GLN A 176 13.10 -8.46 0.91
N ASP A 177 14.10 -9.28 0.58
CA ASP A 177 14.88 -9.10 -0.64
C ASP A 177 14.06 -9.59 -1.83
N LEU A 178 13.47 -8.62 -2.55
CA LEU A 178 12.61 -8.85 -3.69
C LEU A 178 13.23 -8.30 -4.99
N GLY A 179 14.47 -7.80 -4.96
CA GLY A 179 15.19 -7.27 -6.12
C GLY A 179 15.23 -5.74 -6.26
N ALA A 180 14.70 -4.99 -5.30
CA ALA A 180 14.76 -3.53 -5.30
C ALA A 180 16.18 -3.00 -5.12
N GLN A 181 16.42 -1.83 -5.71
CA GLN A 181 17.65 -1.06 -5.60
C GLN A 181 17.39 0.28 -4.90
N ALA A 182 18.40 0.85 -4.25
CA ALA A 182 18.27 2.08 -3.49
C ALA A 182 17.88 3.30 -4.33
N ASP A 183 18.14 3.27 -5.65
CA ASP A 183 17.75 4.31 -6.60
C ASP A 183 16.44 4.01 -7.34
N ASP A 184 15.74 2.93 -7.00
CA ASP A 184 14.39 2.69 -7.48
C ASP A 184 13.39 3.65 -6.82
N LYS A 185 12.40 4.08 -7.59
CA LYS A 185 11.23 4.79 -7.03
C LYS A 185 10.36 3.81 -6.27
N LEU A 186 9.79 4.22 -5.14
CA LEU A 186 8.86 3.41 -4.36
C LEU A 186 7.43 3.94 -4.51
N GLY A 187 6.51 3.05 -4.85
CA GLY A 187 5.08 3.34 -4.96
C GLY A 187 4.24 2.46 -4.04
N LEU A 188 3.19 3.05 -3.46
CA LEU A 188 2.15 2.38 -2.68
C LEU A 188 0.79 2.73 -3.28
N GLY A 189 -0.03 1.73 -3.57
CA GLY A 189 -1.38 1.87 -4.07
C GLY A 189 -2.37 1.15 -3.16
N ILE A 190 -3.50 1.79 -2.91
CA ILE A 190 -4.60 1.23 -2.11
C ILE A 190 -5.90 1.34 -2.91
N PHE A 191 -6.73 0.30 -2.85
CA PHE A 191 -8.10 0.32 -3.36
C PHE A 191 -9.01 -0.40 -2.36
N SER A 192 -10.10 0.24 -1.95
CA SER A 192 -11.07 -0.37 -1.05
C SER A 192 -12.47 -0.38 -1.65
N GLY A 193 -13.23 -1.41 -1.31
CA GLY A 193 -14.65 -1.53 -1.61
C GLY A 193 -15.36 -2.33 -0.52
N ILE A 194 -16.63 -2.64 -0.77
CA ILE A 194 -17.44 -3.45 0.14
C ILE A 194 -17.32 -4.92 -0.24
N GLY A 195 -16.94 -5.75 0.73
CA GLY A 195 -16.76 -7.19 0.52
C GLY A 195 -18.07 -7.92 0.30
N SER A 196 -18.03 -9.01 -0.47
CA SER A 196 -19.20 -9.82 -0.82
C SER A 196 -19.84 -10.54 0.36
N HIS A 197 -19.17 -10.56 1.53
CA HIS A 197 -19.73 -11.06 2.77
C HIS A 197 -20.60 -10.04 3.52
N SER A 198 -20.67 -8.80 3.02
CA SER A 198 -21.54 -7.80 3.63
C SER A 198 -23.00 -8.18 3.47
N VAL A 199 -23.75 -8.14 4.56
CA VAL A 199 -25.15 -8.57 4.61
C VAL A 199 -25.91 -7.81 5.69
N ASN A 200 -27.20 -7.57 5.45
CA ASN A 200 -28.10 -6.99 6.43
C ASN A 200 -28.26 -7.91 7.65
N ALA A 201 -28.49 -7.31 8.81
CA ALA A 201 -28.94 -8.05 9.97
C ALA A 201 -30.38 -8.54 9.79
N THR A 202 -30.73 -9.59 10.51
CA THR A 202 -32.09 -10.13 10.61
C THR A 202 -32.42 -10.39 12.06
N ALA A 203 -33.67 -10.74 12.36
CA ALA A 203 -34.06 -11.10 13.73
C ALA A 203 -33.24 -12.28 14.31
N ASP A 204 -32.70 -13.15 13.46
CA ASP A 204 -32.02 -14.40 13.86
C ASP A 204 -30.50 -14.37 13.60
N ALA A 205 -29.96 -13.32 12.97
CA ALA A 205 -28.55 -13.24 12.59
C ALA A 205 -28.03 -11.80 12.54
N GLU A 206 -26.77 -11.63 12.96
CA GLU A 206 -26.05 -10.36 12.86
C GLU A 206 -25.85 -9.94 11.39
N GLY A 207 -25.82 -8.63 11.16
CA GLY A 207 -25.36 -8.02 9.92
C GLY A 207 -23.84 -7.90 9.92
N PHE A 208 -23.28 -7.81 8.72
CA PHE A 208 -21.84 -7.70 8.49
C PHE A 208 -21.58 -6.55 7.52
N ALA A 209 -20.76 -5.59 7.93
CA ALA A 209 -20.18 -4.59 7.06
C ALA A 209 -18.70 -4.95 6.85
N GLN A 210 -18.36 -5.48 5.67
CA GLN A 210 -17.00 -5.92 5.36
C GLN A 210 -16.28 -4.86 4.53
N ALA A 211 -15.26 -4.25 5.12
CA ALA A 211 -14.29 -3.46 4.37
C ALA A 211 -13.30 -4.41 3.66
N TYR A 212 -13.31 -4.42 2.33
CA TYR A 212 -12.38 -5.24 1.54
C TYR A 212 -11.35 -4.35 0.85
N THR A 213 -10.15 -4.26 1.44
CA THR A 213 -9.09 -3.39 0.97
C THR A 213 -7.95 -4.18 0.34
N HIS A 214 -7.44 -3.70 -0.79
CA HIS A 214 -6.29 -4.24 -1.50
C HIS A 214 -5.14 -3.24 -1.44
N TYR A 215 -3.92 -3.78 -1.35
CA TYR A 215 -2.68 -3.01 -1.22
C TYR A 215 -1.67 -3.51 -2.25
N GLY A 216 -1.00 -2.58 -2.91
CA GLY A 216 0.06 -2.87 -3.87
C GLY A 216 1.28 -2.01 -3.61
N VAL A 217 2.45 -2.64 -3.57
CA VAL A 217 3.75 -1.96 -3.55
C VAL A 217 4.48 -2.30 -4.82
N VAL A 218 5.05 -1.30 -5.47
CA VAL A 218 5.98 -1.50 -6.60
C VAL A 218 7.22 -0.67 -6.40
N THR A 219 8.35 -1.21 -6.85
CA THR A 219 9.57 -0.42 -7.05
C THR A 219 9.87 -0.33 -8.53
N LEU A 220 10.23 0.86 -9.00
CA LEU A 220 10.45 1.13 -10.42
C LEU A 220 11.87 1.62 -10.64
N ASN A 221 12.60 0.94 -11.50
CA ASN A 221 13.91 1.42 -11.94
C ASN A 221 13.79 2.65 -12.85
N LYS A 222 14.93 3.22 -13.24
CA LYS A 222 15.03 4.38 -14.14
C LYS A 222 14.36 4.18 -15.51
N SER A 223 14.13 2.94 -15.94
CA SER A 223 13.41 2.60 -17.17
C SER A 223 11.91 2.35 -16.96
N GLY A 224 11.39 2.57 -15.74
CA GLY A 224 9.98 2.34 -15.40
C GLY A 224 9.60 0.86 -15.30
N LYS A 225 10.58 -0.04 -15.14
CA LYS A 225 10.32 -1.49 -14.96
C LYS A 225 10.25 -1.83 -13.48
N ILE A 226 9.33 -2.73 -13.14
CA ILE A 226 9.12 -3.25 -11.81
C ILE A 226 10.33 -4.10 -11.39
N THR A 227 11.04 -3.70 -10.34
CA THR A 227 12.20 -4.42 -9.79
C THR A 227 11.84 -5.25 -8.58
N SER A 228 10.86 -4.83 -7.78
CA SER A 228 10.18 -5.59 -6.75
C SER A 228 8.69 -5.21 -6.67
N SER A 229 7.88 -6.10 -6.10
CA SER A 229 6.48 -5.80 -5.80
C SER A 229 5.93 -6.66 -4.66
N ILE A 230 4.90 -6.15 -3.98
CA ILE A 230 4.13 -6.85 -2.93
C ILE A 230 2.65 -6.61 -3.23
N ILE A 231 1.82 -7.65 -3.11
CA ILE A 231 0.36 -7.56 -3.16
C ILE A 231 -0.17 -8.15 -1.86
N ASP A 232 -1.10 -7.44 -1.24
CA ASP A 232 -1.80 -7.89 -0.04
C ASP A 232 -3.26 -7.40 -0.05
N ALA A 233 -4.09 -7.96 0.84
CA ALA A 233 -5.46 -7.49 1.02
C ALA A 233 -5.94 -7.79 2.45
N SER A 234 -6.93 -7.06 2.94
CA SER A 234 -7.58 -7.30 4.24
C SER A 234 -9.09 -7.34 4.06
N GLN A 235 -9.75 -8.19 4.85
CA GLN A 235 -11.21 -8.29 4.94
C GLN A 235 -11.59 -8.03 6.40
N SER A 236 -11.94 -6.78 6.70
CA SER A 236 -12.22 -6.34 8.07
C SER A 236 -13.72 -6.20 8.26
N ASP A 237 -14.27 -7.00 9.17
CA ASP A 237 -15.70 -7.06 9.43
C ASP A 237 -16.07 -6.23 10.66
N VAL A 238 -17.09 -5.40 10.53
CA VAL A 238 -17.82 -4.78 11.65
C VAL A 238 -19.21 -5.38 11.69
N LYS A 239 -19.61 -5.89 12.86
CA LYS A 239 -20.89 -6.56 13.03
C LYS A 239 -21.91 -5.65 13.71
N PHE A 240 -23.17 -5.81 13.33
CA PHE A 240 -24.28 -5.04 13.92
C PHE A 240 -25.57 -5.85 14.04
N SER A 241 -26.44 -5.48 14.96
CA SER A 241 -27.72 -6.15 15.23
C SER A 241 -28.84 -5.66 14.29
N ALA A 242 -30.02 -6.29 14.37
CA ALA A 242 -31.24 -5.87 13.65
C ALA A 242 -31.72 -4.47 14.04
N GLU A 243 -31.33 -3.98 15.22
CA GLU A 243 -31.60 -2.62 15.71
C GLU A 243 -30.51 -1.63 15.30
N GLY A 244 -29.51 -2.05 14.51
CA GLY A 244 -28.39 -1.22 14.11
C GLY A 244 -27.44 -0.90 15.26
N ILE A 245 -27.23 -1.82 16.20
CA ILE A 245 -26.24 -1.66 17.28
C ILE A 245 -25.00 -2.48 16.94
N ILE A 246 -23.81 -1.90 17.02
CA ILE A 246 -22.55 -2.61 16.79
C ILE A 246 -22.37 -3.68 17.87
N THR A 247 -22.11 -4.91 17.44
CA THR A 247 -21.96 -6.07 18.33
C THR A 247 -20.54 -6.62 18.37
N SER A 248 -19.71 -6.31 17.36
CA SER A 248 -18.28 -6.64 17.37
C SER A 248 -17.54 -5.81 18.42
N ASP A 249 -16.66 -6.45 19.18
CA ASP A 249 -15.68 -5.71 20.00
C ASP A 249 -14.65 -5.06 19.07
N LEU A 250 -14.74 -3.73 18.95
CA LEU A 250 -13.85 -2.96 18.11
C LEU A 250 -12.57 -2.55 18.83
N SER A 251 -12.55 -2.62 20.17
CA SER A 251 -11.39 -2.22 20.94
C SER A 251 -10.35 -3.34 20.94
N GLY A 252 -9.21 -3.08 20.31
CA GLY A 252 -8.18 -4.11 20.13
C GLY A 252 -8.53 -5.20 19.11
N ALA A 253 -9.47 -4.91 18.19
CA ALA A 253 -9.77 -5.81 17.07
C ALA A 253 -8.49 -6.14 16.27
N ASP A 254 -8.21 -7.44 16.11
CA ASP A 254 -7.02 -7.94 15.42
C ASP A 254 -7.30 -8.11 13.92
N PHE A 255 -7.48 -7.00 13.21
CA PHE A 255 -7.66 -7.00 11.76
C PHE A 255 -6.35 -7.32 11.05
N LYS A 256 -6.24 -8.55 10.55
CA LYS A 256 -5.07 -9.04 9.81
C LYS A 256 -5.27 -8.98 8.31
N THR A 257 -4.19 -8.72 7.58
CA THR A 257 -4.18 -8.94 6.14
C THR A 257 -4.13 -10.43 5.81
N LYS A 258 -4.45 -10.79 4.55
CA LYS A 258 -4.37 -12.17 4.04
C LYS A 258 -2.95 -12.71 4.10
N THR A 259 -1.94 -11.86 3.93
CA THR A 259 -0.53 -12.27 4.09
C THR A 259 -0.19 -12.54 5.56
N GLU A 260 -0.72 -11.74 6.49
CA GLU A 260 -0.51 -11.97 7.93
C GLU A 260 -1.24 -13.20 8.46
N LEU A 261 -2.43 -13.48 7.91
CA LEU A 261 -3.16 -14.72 8.20
C LEU A 261 -2.38 -15.93 7.66
N GLY A 262 -1.74 -15.81 6.49
CA GLY A 262 -1.01 -16.90 5.86
C GLY A 262 -1.92 -18.12 5.67
N ASP A 263 -1.52 -19.27 6.19
CA ASP A 263 -2.31 -20.51 6.12
C ASP A 263 -3.60 -20.45 6.96
N ALA A 264 -3.70 -19.52 7.93
CA ALA A 264 -4.94 -19.34 8.71
C ALA A 264 -6.09 -18.72 7.88
N TYR A 265 -5.80 -18.17 6.70
CA TYR A 265 -6.85 -17.74 5.76
C TYR A 265 -7.62 -18.92 5.14
N ASP A 266 -7.01 -20.13 5.13
CA ASP A 266 -7.65 -21.41 4.78
C ASP A 266 -8.26 -21.49 3.36
N MET A 267 -7.68 -20.77 2.38
CA MET A 267 -8.14 -20.79 0.99
C MET A 267 -7.63 -22.00 0.19
N LYS A 268 -6.63 -22.73 0.70
CA LYS A 268 -6.06 -23.93 0.04
C LYS A 268 -7.13 -24.94 -0.39
N LYS A 269 -8.19 -25.11 0.43
CA LYS A 269 -9.29 -26.05 0.16
C LYS A 269 -10.19 -25.62 -1.00
N ALA A 270 -10.34 -24.31 -1.21
CA ALA A 270 -11.13 -23.74 -2.31
C ALA A 270 -10.30 -23.52 -3.59
N SER A 271 -8.97 -23.53 -3.48
CA SER A 271 -8.03 -23.31 -4.57
C SER A 271 -7.89 -24.54 -5.45
N SER A 272 -8.19 -24.41 -6.75
CA SER A 272 -8.04 -25.52 -7.71
C SER A 272 -6.59 -25.96 -7.94
N ILE A 273 -5.62 -25.15 -7.51
CA ILE A 273 -4.19 -25.43 -7.58
C ILE A 273 -3.57 -25.74 -6.20
N GLY A 274 -4.39 -25.90 -5.15
CA GLY A 274 -3.93 -26.26 -3.81
C GLY A 274 -3.02 -25.23 -3.14
N LYS A 275 -3.08 -23.97 -3.57
CA LYS A 275 -2.28 -22.85 -3.04
C LYS A 275 -3.11 -21.88 -2.23
N GLU A 276 -2.55 -21.36 -1.16
CA GLU A 276 -3.12 -20.27 -0.39
C GLU A 276 -3.18 -18.96 -1.18
N TRP A 277 -3.94 -17.99 -0.67
CA TRP A 277 -4.06 -16.68 -1.30
C TRP A 277 -2.71 -15.97 -1.42
N TYR A 278 -1.90 -15.96 -0.35
CA TYR A 278 -0.59 -15.30 -0.33
C TYR A 278 0.40 -15.96 -1.31
N GLU A 279 0.32 -17.27 -1.51
CA GLU A 279 1.16 -17.99 -2.48
C GLU A 279 0.81 -17.59 -3.92
N GLN A 280 -0.48 -17.36 -4.21
CA GLN A 280 -0.95 -16.90 -5.50
C GLN A 280 -0.62 -15.42 -5.73
N ALA A 281 -0.77 -14.57 -4.72
CA ALA A 281 -0.32 -13.18 -4.77
C ALA A 281 1.18 -13.09 -5.04
N LYS A 282 2.00 -13.94 -4.40
CA LYS A 282 3.42 -14.06 -4.69
C LYS A 282 3.71 -14.54 -6.12
N ALA A 283 2.97 -15.52 -6.63
CA ALA A 283 3.15 -15.97 -8.01
C ALA A 283 2.84 -14.83 -9.02
N PHE A 284 1.84 -14.00 -8.73
CA PHE A 284 1.55 -12.81 -9.53
C PHE A 284 2.68 -11.78 -9.46
N THR A 285 3.21 -11.47 -8.27
CA THR A 285 4.32 -10.50 -8.14
C THR A 285 5.61 -10.98 -8.80
N ASP A 286 5.90 -12.29 -8.75
CA ASP A 286 7.01 -12.90 -9.48
C ASP A 286 6.81 -12.78 -11.00
N TYR A 287 5.58 -12.97 -11.50
CA TYR A 287 5.25 -12.85 -12.93
C TYR A 287 5.42 -11.41 -13.47
N ILE A 288 5.07 -10.39 -12.69
CA ILE A 288 5.16 -8.99 -13.16
C ILE A 288 6.57 -8.38 -13.06
N LYS A 289 7.53 -9.08 -12.46
CA LYS A 289 8.91 -8.62 -12.35
C LYS A 289 9.53 -8.33 -13.72
N GLY A 290 10.14 -7.16 -13.87
CA GLY A 290 10.75 -6.69 -15.12
C GLY A 290 9.78 -6.13 -16.17
N LYS A 291 8.46 -6.19 -15.92
CA LYS A 291 7.42 -5.54 -16.74
C LYS A 291 7.25 -4.08 -16.35
N THR A 292 6.60 -3.30 -17.20
CA THR A 292 6.14 -1.95 -16.86
C THR A 292 4.76 -2.01 -16.22
N VAL A 293 4.37 -0.94 -15.50
CA VAL A 293 3.01 -0.81 -14.95
C VAL A 293 1.94 -0.91 -16.04
N ALA A 294 2.21 -0.34 -17.23
CA ALA A 294 1.31 -0.43 -18.38
C ALA A 294 1.13 -1.88 -18.88
N ASP A 295 2.22 -2.68 -18.91
CA ASP A 295 2.14 -4.10 -19.26
C ASP A 295 1.26 -4.88 -18.27
N VAL A 296 1.34 -4.54 -16.97
CA VAL A 296 0.54 -5.18 -15.92
C VAL A 296 -0.94 -4.80 -16.06
N LYS A 297 -1.23 -3.52 -16.25
CA LYS A 297 -2.60 -3.03 -16.51
C LYS A 297 -3.23 -3.66 -17.75
N GLY A 298 -2.41 -4.03 -18.74
CA GLY A 298 -2.84 -4.70 -19.97
C GLY A 298 -3.07 -6.20 -19.84
N ILE A 299 -2.93 -6.81 -18.65
CA ILE A 299 -3.22 -8.24 -18.45
C ILE A 299 -4.70 -8.50 -18.69
N ALA A 300 -5.00 -9.34 -19.68
CA ALA A 300 -6.37 -9.67 -20.05
C ALA A 300 -7.04 -10.59 -19.01
N LEU A 301 -8.25 -10.22 -18.60
CA LEU A 301 -9.08 -10.94 -17.63
C LEU A 301 -10.34 -11.51 -18.29
N ASP A 302 -10.87 -12.60 -17.74
CA ASP A 302 -12.20 -13.10 -18.06
C ASP A 302 -13.29 -12.33 -17.28
N ASP A 303 -14.56 -12.68 -17.52
CA ASP A 303 -15.72 -12.04 -16.87
C ASP A 303 -15.74 -12.24 -15.34
N SER A 304 -14.95 -13.19 -14.81
CA SER A 304 -14.79 -13.42 -13.37
C SER A 304 -13.57 -12.69 -12.79
N GLY A 305 -12.90 -11.83 -13.58
CA GLY A 305 -11.72 -11.07 -13.16
C GLY A 305 -10.44 -11.92 -13.06
N LYS A 306 -10.43 -13.15 -13.58
CA LYS A 306 -9.26 -14.04 -13.54
C LYS A 306 -8.40 -13.87 -14.78
N ALA A 307 -7.09 -14.06 -14.64
CA ALA A 307 -6.17 -13.96 -15.76
C ALA A 307 -6.50 -14.98 -16.88
N THR A 308 -6.45 -14.53 -18.12
CA THR A 308 -6.70 -15.40 -19.30
C THR A 308 -5.44 -16.11 -19.81
N SER A 309 -4.25 -15.60 -19.49
CA SER A 309 -2.96 -16.18 -19.89
C SER A 309 -2.65 -17.49 -19.16
N ASP A 310 -2.17 -18.49 -19.90
CA ASP A 310 -1.78 -19.80 -19.34
C ASP A 310 -0.62 -19.69 -18.34
N ASP A 311 0.29 -18.73 -18.53
CA ASP A 311 1.41 -18.46 -17.62
C ASP A 311 0.90 -18.14 -16.20
N LEU A 312 -0.18 -17.37 -16.11
CA LEU A 312 -0.81 -17.00 -14.84
C LEU A 312 -1.76 -18.08 -14.35
N LYS A 313 -2.60 -18.68 -15.20
CA LYS A 313 -3.61 -19.68 -14.78
C LYS A 313 -3.02 -20.87 -14.05
N SER A 314 -1.80 -21.28 -14.40
CA SER A 314 -1.11 -22.39 -13.76
C SER A 314 -0.69 -22.11 -12.31
N SER A 315 -0.61 -20.83 -11.92
CA SER A 315 -0.06 -20.40 -10.64
C SER A 315 -0.91 -19.40 -9.86
N VAL A 316 -1.93 -18.80 -10.50
CA VAL A 316 -2.86 -17.79 -10.00
C VAL A 316 -4.26 -18.09 -10.55
N THR A 317 -5.17 -18.46 -9.66
CA THR A 317 -6.56 -18.87 -9.99
C THR A 317 -7.62 -17.96 -9.37
N ILE A 318 -7.20 -17.06 -8.50
CA ILE A 318 -8.02 -15.98 -7.94
C ILE A 318 -8.24 -14.86 -8.96
N ALA A 319 -9.28 -14.06 -8.74
CA ALA A 319 -9.45 -12.81 -9.48
C ALA A 319 -8.30 -11.86 -9.14
N ILE A 320 -7.82 -11.12 -10.14
CA ILE A 320 -6.67 -10.22 -10.02
C ILE A 320 -6.97 -8.80 -10.50
N GLY A 321 -8.24 -8.46 -10.78
CA GLY A 321 -8.62 -7.11 -11.23
C GLY A 321 -8.12 -6.02 -10.30
N GLU A 322 -8.34 -6.21 -8.99
CA GLU A 322 -7.89 -5.30 -7.95
C GLU A 322 -6.36 -5.28 -7.82
N PHE A 323 -5.66 -6.37 -8.17
CA PHE A 323 -4.19 -6.40 -8.21
C PHE A 323 -3.68 -5.45 -9.29
N LEU A 324 -4.31 -5.45 -10.47
CA LEU A 324 -3.97 -4.53 -11.55
C LEU A 324 -4.21 -3.08 -11.11
N THR A 325 -5.33 -2.82 -10.44
CA THR A 325 -5.69 -1.49 -9.92
C THR A 325 -4.66 -0.97 -8.93
N VAL A 326 -4.27 -1.76 -7.91
CA VAL A 326 -3.29 -1.29 -6.91
C VAL A 326 -1.88 -1.17 -7.48
N VAL A 327 -1.51 -1.98 -8.48
CA VAL A 327 -0.24 -1.80 -9.21
C VAL A 327 -0.24 -0.50 -10.02
N ASP A 328 -1.35 -0.17 -10.70
CA ASP A 328 -1.48 1.10 -11.43
C ASP A 328 -1.36 2.29 -10.48
N ARG A 329 -2.11 2.28 -9.37
CA ARG A 329 -2.06 3.31 -8.33
C ARG A 329 -0.66 3.44 -7.72
N ALA A 330 -0.02 2.33 -7.39
CA ALA A 330 1.35 2.34 -6.86
C ALA A 330 2.33 2.93 -7.88
N GLY A 331 2.19 2.58 -9.16
CA GLY A 331 2.99 3.13 -10.25
C GLY A 331 2.86 4.65 -10.39
N LEU A 332 1.63 5.18 -10.28
CA LEU A 332 1.36 6.62 -10.31
C LEU A 332 1.91 7.36 -9.09
N ALA A 333 1.92 6.73 -7.93
CA ALA A 333 2.43 7.29 -6.68
C ALA A 333 3.96 7.15 -6.50
N ALA A 334 4.64 6.45 -7.41
CA ALA A 334 6.04 6.09 -7.23
C ALA A 334 6.99 7.32 -7.24
N LYS A 335 7.75 7.48 -6.16
CA LYS A 335 8.68 8.61 -5.95
C LYS A 335 10.08 8.17 -5.50
#